data_AF-F6FPD7-F1
#
_entry.id   AF-F6FPD7-F1
#
_cell.length_a   1.000
_cell.length_b   1.000
_cell.length_c   1.000
_cell.angle_alpha   90.00
_cell.angle_beta   90.00
_cell.angle_gamma   90.00
#
_symmetry.space_group_name_H-M   'P 1'
#
loop_
_entity.id
_entity.type
_entity.pdbx_description
1 polymer ?
#
loop_
_entity_poly.entity_id
_entity_poly.type
_entity_poly.pdbx_seq_one_letter_code
_entity_poly.pdbx_strand_id
1 'polypeptide(L)'
;METLVSNTTLTLAIVFCIVIGSAAVLTWVWTVRFARLARARVDGVRAVLANVPRPVTAQHRTHLLAAAQERGGEVSHLWSEYDETLVADRHGRLLNTLDADYYFRTETLAPELLHNRVLAIMPSLLTVTGVLGTFLGLTLGLQGIDFDGTTDELTAGVRELISGASLAFITSVAGVLASLITQIVAKMHDRSVEKVIHRLQVELDEIFEKQTSEASLVSIMNSSSASEEYLAGLGEQIGRSLQEAVAPAMQRMAEQAAQQSEQVFEHLVDRFSSGFEELGRTLAERLDASSATLSQTIEYLGDKLAQQADEHNERMEELRAATARQVELLDERLPRVVEALEEATARLDAVSEHLAPSAENLRVTAESFEATSTAFRDVLADSVEAFEEISAKHNGAANSIAALTERLDTLAETTVSASDMLKDASGVLHDGLGGLREHQEKVLAGMKEQQSSFLDGLRSHQTETLEKLSNEVDGFRSALASWFVEYSKAVQEQTNARMNAWNEQTHAYTSSMLDAARALSAAVEEIDDALSRRADQKAAA
;
A
#
# COMPACT_ATOMS: atom_id res chain seq x y z
N MET A 1 -6.89 -7.94 -39.58
CA MET A 1 -6.44 -8.74 -38.42
C MET A 1 -6.30 -7.84 -37.18
N GLU A 2 -5.69 -6.66 -37.31
CA GLU A 2 -5.59 -5.62 -36.25
C GLU A 2 -6.90 -5.30 -35.50
N THR A 3 -8.02 -5.16 -36.20
CA THR A 3 -9.33 -4.86 -35.58
C THR A 3 -9.91 -6.03 -34.77
N LEU A 4 -9.51 -7.27 -35.08
CA LEU A 4 -9.96 -8.44 -34.33
C LEU A 4 -9.18 -8.58 -33.02
N VAL A 5 -7.86 -8.37 -33.05
CA VAL A 5 -7.03 -8.54 -31.84
C VAL A 5 -7.30 -7.42 -30.83
N SER A 6 -7.43 -6.17 -31.29
CA SER A 6 -7.82 -5.03 -30.43
C SER A 6 -9.20 -5.23 -29.77
N ASN A 7 -10.15 -5.86 -30.46
CA ASN A 7 -11.45 -6.20 -29.86
C ASN A 7 -11.32 -7.34 -28.83
N THR A 8 -10.48 -8.35 -29.08
CA THR A 8 -10.28 -9.44 -28.11
C THR A 8 -9.63 -8.95 -26.81
N THR A 9 -8.62 -8.08 -26.88
CA THR A 9 -7.95 -7.52 -25.70
C THR A 9 -8.90 -6.64 -24.87
N LEU A 10 -9.71 -5.79 -25.53
CA LEU A 10 -10.74 -4.99 -24.86
C LEU A 10 -11.80 -5.87 -24.18
N THR A 11 -12.28 -6.92 -24.85
CA THR A 11 -13.28 -7.83 -24.26
C THR A 11 -12.74 -8.57 -23.04
N LEU A 12 -11.48 -9.02 -23.08
CA LEU A 12 -10.80 -9.62 -21.92
C LEU A 12 -10.66 -8.64 -20.75
N ALA A 13 -10.34 -7.37 -21.01
CA ALA A 13 -10.34 -6.30 -20.01
C ALA A 13 -11.66 -6.23 -19.25
N ILE A 14 -12.75 -6.15 -20.03
CA ILE A 14 -14.09 -5.96 -19.51
C ILE A 14 -14.49 -7.19 -18.69
N VAL A 15 -14.18 -8.39 -19.18
CA VAL A 15 -14.44 -9.64 -18.43
C VAL A 15 -13.69 -9.65 -17.11
N PHE A 16 -12.39 -9.33 -17.08
CA PHE A 16 -11.63 -9.27 -15.82
C PHE A 16 -12.19 -8.23 -14.85
N CYS A 17 -12.53 -7.03 -15.33
CA CYS A 17 -13.14 -5.99 -14.51
C CYS A 17 -14.52 -6.42 -13.97
N ILE A 18 -15.34 -7.12 -14.77
CA ILE A 18 -16.63 -7.67 -14.32
C ILE A 18 -16.42 -8.78 -13.27
N VAL A 19 -15.43 -9.66 -13.47
CA VAL A 19 -15.12 -10.73 -12.50
C VAL A 19 -14.64 -10.13 -11.18
N ILE A 20 -13.70 -9.19 -11.21
CA ILE A 20 -13.21 -8.47 -10.03
C ILE A 20 -14.36 -7.72 -9.33
N GLY A 21 -15.19 -6.99 -10.10
CA GLY A 21 -16.33 -6.24 -9.58
C GLY A 21 -17.39 -7.14 -8.95
N SER A 22 -17.77 -8.24 -9.62
CA SER A 22 -18.75 -9.20 -9.12
C SER A 22 -18.27 -9.92 -7.87
N ALA A 23 -16.99 -10.31 -7.82
CA ALA A 23 -16.39 -10.91 -6.64
C ALA A 23 -16.35 -9.92 -5.46
N ALA A 24 -15.99 -8.66 -5.70
CA ALA A 24 -16.01 -7.62 -4.67
C ALA A 24 -17.43 -7.36 -4.15
N VAL A 25 -18.44 -7.28 -5.03
CA VAL A 25 -19.85 -7.11 -4.65
C VAL A 25 -20.36 -8.32 -3.87
N LEU A 26 -20.03 -9.54 -4.29
CA LEU A 26 -20.44 -10.76 -3.58
C LEU A 26 -19.82 -10.83 -2.19
N THR A 27 -18.52 -10.48 -2.08
CA THR A 27 -17.82 -10.37 -0.79
C THR A 27 -18.51 -9.34 0.10
N TRP A 28 -18.85 -8.17 -0.45
CA TRP A 28 -19.57 -7.13 0.27
C TRP A 28 -20.94 -7.60 0.78
N VAL A 29 -21.75 -8.22 -0.09
CA VAL A 29 -23.07 -8.75 0.26
C VAL A 29 -22.96 -9.80 1.37
N TRP A 30 -21.97 -10.69 1.30
CA TRP A 30 -21.72 -11.70 2.33
C TRP A 30 -21.34 -11.05 3.67
N THR A 31 -20.38 -10.13 3.68
CA THR A 31 -19.99 -9.39 4.89
C THR A 31 -21.18 -8.67 5.51
N VAL A 32 -21.99 -7.97 4.71
CA VAL A 32 -23.19 -7.26 5.19
C VAL A 32 -24.21 -8.25 5.76
N ARG A 33 -24.43 -9.39 5.08
CA ARG A 33 -25.36 -10.43 5.55
C ARG A 33 -24.93 -11.00 6.89
N PHE A 34 -23.66 -11.35 7.05
CA PHE A 34 -23.15 -11.88 8.33
C PHE A 34 -23.16 -10.83 9.43
N ALA A 35 -22.82 -9.57 9.13
CA ALA A 35 -22.95 -8.48 10.09
C ALA A 35 -24.41 -8.26 10.53
N ARG A 36 -25.37 -8.40 9.61
CA ARG A 36 -26.81 -8.34 9.95
C ARG A 36 -27.25 -9.52 10.81
N LEU A 37 -26.75 -10.72 10.53
CA LEU A 37 -27.04 -11.92 11.32
C LEU A 37 -26.51 -11.77 12.76
N ALA A 38 -25.28 -11.31 12.92
CA ALA A 38 -24.69 -11.03 14.23
C ALA A 38 -25.50 -9.99 15.02
N ARG A 39 -25.90 -8.90 14.36
CA ARG A 39 -26.78 -7.89 14.99
C ARG A 39 -28.14 -8.48 15.37
N ALA A 40 -28.73 -9.33 14.52
CA ALA A 40 -29.99 -9.99 14.84
C ALA A 40 -29.87 -10.93 16.05
N ARG A 41 -28.73 -11.61 16.23
CA ARG A 41 -28.45 -12.39 17.44
C ARG A 41 -28.34 -11.51 18.68
N VAL A 42 -27.61 -10.39 18.60
CA VAL A 42 -27.51 -9.41 19.69
C VAL A 42 -28.88 -8.83 20.06
N ASP A 43 -29.67 -8.42 19.06
CA ASP A 43 -31.02 -7.93 19.28
C ASP A 43 -31.95 -9.04 19.81
N GLY A 44 -31.66 -10.30 19.46
CA GLY A 44 -32.24 -11.49 20.04
C GLY A 44 -32.03 -11.55 21.55
N VAL A 45 -30.78 -11.45 22.00
CA VAL A 45 -30.42 -11.44 23.43
C VAL A 45 -31.04 -10.24 24.15
N ARG A 46 -30.96 -9.02 23.58
CA ARG A 46 -31.60 -7.84 24.16
C ARG A 46 -33.10 -8.02 24.36
N ALA A 47 -33.75 -8.68 23.41
CA ALA A 47 -35.19 -8.85 23.47
C ALA A 47 -35.64 -9.90 24.50
N VAL A 48 -34.77 -10.83 24.90
CA VAL A 48 -35.02 -11.70 26.07
C VAL A 48 -35.23 -10.86 27.34
N LEU A 49 -34.54 -9.72 27.43
CA LEU A 49 -34.58 -8.80 28.56
C LEU A 49 -35.63 -7.68 28.44
N ALA A 50 -36.25 -7.49 27.28
CA ALA A 50 -37.04 -6.29 26.99
C ALA A 50 -38.28 -6.11 27.88
N ASN A 51 -38.86 -7.22 28.38
CA ASN A 51 -40.11 -7.20 29.14
C ASN A 51 -39.93 -7.60 30.62
N VAL A 52 -38.69 -7.59 31.13
CA VAL A 52 -38.42 -8.01 32.51
C VAL A 52 -38.22 -6.77 33.40
N PRO A 53 -38.99 -6.62 34.49
CA PRO A 53 -38.82 -5.50 35.41
C PRO A 53 -37.44 -5.57 36.10
N ARG A 54 -36.84 -4.40 36.34
CA ARG A 54 -35.56 -4.27 37.04
C ARG A 54 -35.81 -3.86 38.50
N PRO A 55 -35.12 -4.45 39.49
CA PRO A 55 -34.06 -5.46 39.37
C PRO A 55 -34.59 -6.85 38.98
N VAL A 56 -33.81 -7.59 38.20
CA VAL A 56 -34.16 -8.95 37.78
C VAL A 56 -34.01 -9.89 38.97
N THR A 57 -35.04 -10.69 39.23
CA THR A 57 -35.07 -11.66 40.35
C THR A 57 -35.18 -13.09 39.88
N ALA A 58 -34.90 -14.04 40.77
CA ALA A 58 -34.96 -15.49 40.50
C ALA A 58 -36.33 -15.96 40.00
N GLN A 59 -37.41 -15.25 40.34
CA GLN A 59 -38.76 -15.55 39.82
C GLN A 59 -38.89 -15.31 38.32
N HIS A 60 -38.07 -14.41 37.75
CA HIS A 60 -38.06 -14.11 36.32
C HIS A 60 -37.20 -15.10 35.51
N ARG A 61 -36.41 -15.96 36.17
CA ARG A 61 -35.46 -16.87 35.51
C ARG A 61 -36.13 -17.80 34.50
N THR A 62 -37.24 -18.43 34.87
CA THR A 62 -38.00 -19.31 33.97
C THR A 62 -38.56 -18.56 32.77
N HIS A 63 -39.00 -17.32 32.96
CA HIS A 63 -39.50 -16.48 31.86
C HIS A 63 -38.38 -16.05 30.91
N LEU A 64 -37.19 -15.73 31.44
CA LEU A 64 -36.01 -15.41 30.63
C LEU A 64 -35.57 -16.61 29.79
N LEU A 65 -35.51 -17.81 30.39
CA LEU A 65 -35.19 -19.05 29.68
C LEU A 65 -36.23 -19.36 28.59
N ALA A 66 -37.52 -19.21 28.88
CA ALA A 66 -38.58 -19.41 27.89
C ALA A 66 -38.48 -18.41 26.73
N ALA A 67 -38.26 -17.12 27.03
CA ALA A 67 -38.07 -16.09 26.01
C ALA A 67 -36.82 -16.34 25.14
N ALA A 68 -35.76 -16.89 25.72
CA ALA A 68 -34.57 -17.31 24.97
C ALA A 68 -34.85 -18.53 24.07
N GLN A 69 -35.58 -19.53 24.58
CA GLN A 69 -35.99 -20.71 23.81
C GLN A 69 -36.87 -20.36 22.62
N GLU A 70 -37.78 -19.38 22.76
CA GLU A 70 -38.60 -18.88 21.65
C GLU A 70 -37.77 -18.27 20.51
N ARG A 71 -36.59 -17.72 20.80
CA ARG A 71 -35.67 -17.21 19.77
C ARG A 71 -34.92 -18.31 19.05
N GLY A 72 -34.70 -19.44 19.72
CA GLY A 72 -34.04 -20.62 19.17
C GLY A 72 -32.58 -20.39 18.75
N GLY A 73 -31.98 -21.46 18.23
CA GLY A 73 -30.61 -21.45 17.69
C GLY A 73 -29.56 -20.98 18.71
N GLU A 74 -28.56 -20.25 18.23
CA GLU A 74 -27.42 -19.74 19.02
C GLU A 74 -27.85 -18.86 20.19
N VAL A 75 -28.90 -18.03 20.03
CA VAL A 75 -29.34 -17.13 21.11
C VAL A 75 -29.87 -17.92 22.29
N SER A 76 -30.64 -18.98 22.04
CA SER A 76 -31.14 -19.85 23.10
C SER A 76 -30.01 -20.56 23.85
N HIS A 77 -29.01 -21.06 23.11
CA HIS A 77 -27.88 -21.79 23.69
C HIS A 77 -26.99 -20.89 24.55
N LEU A 78 -26.55 -19.74 23.99
CA LEU A 78 -25.71 -18.79 24.72
C LEU A 78 -26.41 -18.23 25.95
N TRP A 79 -27.73 -18.00 25.86
CA TRP A 79 -28.50 -17.57 27.02
C TRP A 79 -28.63 -18.65 28.09
N SER A 80 -28.84 -19.92 27.73
CA SER A 80 -28.90 -20.99 28.74
C SER A 80 -27.57 -21.17 29.46
N GLU A 81 -26.44 -21.10 28.74
CA GLU A 81 -25.12 -21.18 29.38
C GLU A 81 -24.84 -19.98 30.29
N TYR A 82 -25.25 -18.78 29.88
CA TYR A 82 -25.16 -17.59 30.73
C TYR A 82 -26.09 -17.67 31.95
N ASP A 83 -27.28 -18.23 31.80
CA ASP A 83 -28.22 -18.39 32.91
C ASP A 83 -27.67 -19.32 34.01
N GLU A 84 -26.89 -20.34 33.65
CA GLU A 84 -26.23 -21.24 34.61
C GLU A 84 -25.27 -20.50 35.56
N THR A 85 -24.71 -19.36 35.15
CA THR A 85 -23.81 -18.55 36.00
C THR A 85 -24.55 -17.57 36.90
N LEU A 86 -25.86 -17.38 36.69
CA LEU A 86 -26.66 -16.47 37.48
C LEU A 86 -27.03 -17.09 38.82
N VAL A 87 -26.68 -16.37 39.89
CA VAL A 87 -26.93 -16.76 41.28
C VAL A 87 -27.88 -15.78 41.94
N ALA A 88 -28.76 -16.28 42.81
CA ALA A 88 -29.70 -15.42 43.53
C ALA A 88 -29.07 -14.91 44.83
N ASP A 89 -29.17 -13.61 45.08
CA ASP A 89 -28.80 -13.01 46.36
C ASP A 89 -29.87 -13.26 47.45
N ARG A 90 -29.62 -12.80 48.67
CA ARG A 90 -30.56 -12.94 49.82
C ARG A 90 -31.91 -12.26 49.59
N HIS A 91 -31.96 -11.28 48.68
CA HIS A 91 -33.17 -10.55 48.29
C HIS A 91 -33.81 -11.14 47.03
N GLY A 92 -33.27 -12.26 46.52
CA GLY A 92 -33.73 -12.94 45.32
C GLY A 92 -33.34 -12.26 44.01
N ARG A 93 -32.47 -11.24 44.03
CA ARG A 93 -31.96 -10.60 42.80
C ARG A 93 -30.95 -11.54 42.13
N LEU A 94 -31.01 -11.62 40.80
CA LEU A 94 -30.03 -12.39 40.04
C LEU A 94 -28.76 -11.56 39.86
N LEU A 95 -27.65 -12.12 40.32
CA LEU A 95 -26.30 -11.61 40.18
C LEU A 95 -25.53 -12.52 39.25
N ASN A 96 -24.53 -11.96 38.58
CA ASN A 96 -23.70 -12.73 37.68
C ASN A 96 -22.36 -13.10 38.35
N THR A 97 -21.87 -14.30 38.11
CA THR A 97 -20.57 -14.78 38.63
C THR A 97 -19.43 -14.69 37.61
N LEU A 98 -19.74 -14.60 36.31
CA LEU A 98 -18.78 -14.48 35.21
C LEU A 98 -19.21 -13.38 34.25
N ASP A 99 -18.33 -12.47 33.87
CA ASP A 99 -18.68 -11.33 32.99
C ASP A 99 -19.43 -11.77 31.72
N ALA A 100 -20.35 -10.93 31.24
CA ALA A 100 -21.12 -11.21 30.02
C ALA A 100 -20.22 -11.41 28.78
N ASP A 101 -19.01 -10.85 28.81
CA ASP A 101 -17.97 -11.09 27.81
C ASP A 101 -17.48 -12.53 27.75
N TYR A 102 -17.81 -13.40 28.71
CA TYR A 102 -17.40 -14.80 28.65
C TYR A 102 -18.22 -15.56 27.60
N TYR A 103 -19.52 -15.26 27.52
CA TYR A 103 -20.50 -15.95 26.69
C TYR A 103 -20.83 -15.18 25.42
N PHE A 104 -20.99 -13.85 25.52
CA PHE A 104 -21.45 -13.00 24.44
C PHE A 104 -20.27 -12.30 23.76
N ARG A 105 -19.37 -13.04 23.12
CA ARG A 105 -18.25 -12.46 22.36
C ARG A 105 -18.49 -12.44 20.86
N THR A 106 -17.58 -11.78 20.14
CA THR A 106 -17.59 -11.78 18.68
C THR A 106 -17.45 -13.20 18.11
N GLU A 107 -16.70 -14.09 18.76
CA GLU A 107 -16.51 -15.48 18.33
C GLU A 107 -17.80 -16.30 18.39
N THR A 108 -18.66 -16.04 19.38
CA THR A 108 -19.91 -16.79 19.61
C THR A 108 -21.10 -16.15 18.90
N LEU A 109 -21.20 -14.82 18.88
CA LEU A 109 -22.30 -14.10 18.26
C LEU A 109 -22.09 -13.82 16.76
N ALA A 110 -20.84 -13.75 16.30
CA ALA A 110 -20.48 -13.49 14.91
C ALA A 110 -19.44 -14.48 14.32
N PRO A 111 -19.58 -15.81 14.52
CA PRO A 111 -18.61 -16.78 14.05
C PRO A 111 -18.39 -16.72 12.53
N GLU A 112 -19.40 -16.37 11.75
CA GLU A 112 -19.33 -16.28 10.29
C GLU A 112 -18.49 -15.08 9.79
N LEU A 113 -18.28 -14.07 10.64
CA LEU A 113 -17.44 -12.92 10.29
C LEU A 113 -15.96 -13.22 10.55
N LEU A 114 -15.68 -13.94 11.64
CA LEU A 114 -14.32 -14.26 12.10
C LEU A 114 -13.73 -15.52 11.44
N HIS A 115 -14.50 -16.60 11.37
CA HIS A 115 -13.99 -17.91 10.96
C HIS A 115 -14.13 -18.18 9.45
N ASN A 116 -14.69 -17.24 8.69
CA ASN A 116 -14.88 -17.43 7.26
C ASN A 116 -13.58 -17.16 6.50
N ARG A 117 -12.84 -18.25 6.23
CA ARG A 117 -11.60 -18.26 5.46
C ARG A 117 -11.73 -17.60 4.08
N VAL A 118 -12.90 -17.71 3.44
CA VAL A 118 -13.13 -17.11 2.12
C VAL A 118 -13.06 -15.59 2.23
N LEU A 119 -13.76 -15.00 3.20
CA LEU A 119 -13.76 -13.55 3.43
C LEU A 119 -12.35 -13.01 3.75
N ALA A 120 -11.55 -13.77 4.49
CA ALA A 120 -10.19 -13.39 4.84
C ALA A 120 -9.23 -13.36 3.61
N ILE A 121 -9.42 -14.27 2.65
CA ILE A 121 -8.54 -14.40 1.48
C ILE A 121 -8.99 -13.52 0.29
N MET A 122 -10.26 -13.11 0.27
CA MET A 122 -10.86 -12.35 -0.85
C MET A 122 -10.06 -11.10 -1.27
N PRO A 123 -9.60 -10.21 -0.37
CA PRO A 123 -8.79 -9.06 -0.77
C PRO A 123 -7.52 -9.47 -1.52
N SER A 124 -6.82 -10.51 -1.06
CA SER A 124 -5.63 -11.03 -1.73
C SER A 124 -5.96 -11.64 -3.09
N LEU A 125 -7.08 -12.36 -3.19
CA LEU A 125 -7.53 -12.97 -4.45
C LEU A 125 -7.88 -11.92 -5.51
N LEU A 126 -8.49 -10.79 -5.12
CA LEU A 126 -8.80 -9.68 -6.03
C LEU A 126 -7.51 -9.04 -6.58
N THR A 127 -6.49 -8.86 -5.75
CA THR A 127 -5.18 -8.34 -6.19
C THR A 127 -4.49 -9.32 -7.15
N VAL A 128 -4.45 -10.61 -6.81
CA VAL A 128 -3.86 -11.65 -7.67
C VAL A 128 -4.59 -11.73 -9.01
N THR A 129 -5.92 -11.61 -9.00
CA THR A 129 -6.73 -11.59 -10.23
C THR A 129 -6.40 -10.37 -11.10
N GLY A 130 -6.18 -9.19 -10.49
CA GLY A 130 -5.72 -8.00 -11.21
C GLY A 130 -4.35 -8.16 -11.85
N VAL A 131 -3.39 -8.73 -11.12
CA VAL A 131 -2.03 -9.03 -11.61
C VAL A 131 -2.04 -10.09 -12.71
N LEU A 132 -2.90 -11.10 -12.62
CA LEU A 132 -3.08 -12.10 -13.68
C LEU A 132 -3.55 -11.44 -14.99
N GLY A 133 -4.47 -10.47 -14.89
CA GLY A 133 -4.89 -9.65 -16.03
C GLY A 133 -3.72 -8.89 -16.66
N THR A 134 -2.77 -8.41 -15.86
CA THR A 134 -1.56 -7.73 -16.35
C THR A 134 -0.66 -8.66 -17.15
N PHE A 135 -0.38 -9.86 -16.63
CA PHE A 135 0.40 -10.85 -17.35
C PHE A 135 -0.25 -11.22 -18.68
N LEU A 136 -1.57 -11.42 -18.68
CA LEU A 136 -2.30 -11.77 -19.90
C LEU A 136 -2.31 -10.61 -20.91
N GLY A 137 -2.50 -9.37 -20.44
CA GLY A 137 -2.50 -8.18 -21.29
C GLY A 137 -1.14 -7.91 -21.95
N LEU A 138 -0.04 -8.09 -21.21
CA LEU A 138 1.31 -7.99 -21.76
C LEU A 138 1.63 -9.14 -22.72
N THR A 139 1.23 -10.37 -22.40
CA THR A 139 1.45 -11.53 -23.27
C THR A 139 0.74 -11.35 -24.61
N LEU A 140 -0.52 -10.89 -24.60
CA LEU A 140 -1.27 -10.61 -25.82
C LEU A 140 -0.70 -9.41 -26.58
N GLY A 141 -0.24 -8.36 -25.89
CA GLY A 141 0.41 -7.20 -26.53
C GLY A 141 1.74 -7.53 -27.23
N LEU A 142 2.45 -8.56 -26.76
CA LEU A 142 3.72 -9.01 -27.36
C LEU A 142 3.53 -10.01 -28.52
N GLN A 143 2.37 -10.68 -28.62
CA GLN A 143 2.10 -11.67 -29.67
C GLN A 143 2.01 -11.08 -31.09
N GLY A 144 1.72 -9.78 -31.22
CA GLY A 144 1.59 -9.09 -32.50
C GLY A 144 2.88 -8.49 -33.05
N ILE A 145 4.01 -8.59 -32.34
CA ILE A 145 5.27 -7.96 -32.76
C ILE A 145 6.12 -8.94 -33.56
N ASP A 146 6.27 -8.68 -34.85
CA ASP A 146 7.30 -9.30 -35.67
C ASP A 146 8.55 -8.41 -35.69
N PHE A 147 9.58 -8.81 -34.95
CA PHE A 147 10.83 -8.03 -34.79
C PHE A 147 11.70 -8.03 -36.05
N ASP A 148 11.41 -8.91 -37.03
CA ASP A 148 12.14 -9.02 -38.30
C ASP A 148 11.37 -8.38 -39.48
N GLY A 149 10.22 -7.77 -39.21
CA GLY A 149 9.32 -7.17 -40.20
C GLY A 149 9.73 -5.79 -40.72
N THR A 150 8.93 -5.26 -41.65
CA THR A 150 9.07 -3.91 -42.19
C THR A 150 8.76 -2.82 -41.14
N THR A 151 9.21 -1.58 -41.36
CA THR A 151 8.93 -0.44 -40.45
C THR A 151 7.45 -0.23 -40.15
N ASP A 152 6.57 -0.55 -41.09
CA ASP A 152 5.11 -0.42 -40.92
C ASP A 152 4.56 -1.54 -40.02
N GLU A 153 5.05 -2.78 -40.18
CA GLU A 153 4.70 -3.93 -39.33
C GLU A 153 5.21 -3.76 -37.90
N LEU A 154 6.42 -3.21 -37.74
CA LEU A 154 6.97 -2.88 -36.42
C LEU A 154 6.14 -1.79 -35.73
N THR A 155 5.71 -0.76 -36.48
CA THR A 155 4.87 0.33 -35.96
C THR A 155 3.47 -0.18 -35.54
N ALA A 156 2.90 -1.12 -36.30
CA ALA A 156 1.65 -1.78 -35.95
C ALA A 156 1.79 -2.64 -34.69
N GLY A 157 2.85 -3.45 -34.59
CA GLY A 157 3.17 -4.24 -33.41
C GLY A 157 3.39 -3.40 -32.15
N VAL A 158 4.04 -2.22 -32.28
CA VAL A 158 4.19 -1.28 -31.15
C VAL A 158 2.85 -0.70 -30.71
N ARG A 159 1.92 -0.38 -31.63
CA ARG A 159 0.57 0.05 -31.24
C ARG A 159 -0.21 -1.03 -30.51
N GLU A 160 -0.07 -2.28 -30.94
CA GLU A 160 -0.69 -3.43 -30.31
C GLU A 160 -0.12 -3.70 -28.91
N LEU A 161 1.20 -3.57 -28.75
CA LEU A 161 1.88 -3.61 -27.45
C LEU A 161 1.38 -2.53 -26.50
N ILE A 162 1.26 -1.29 -26.97
CA ILE A 162 0.75 -0.17 -26.17
C ILE A 162 -0.70 -0.44 -25.75
N SER A 163 -1.52 -1.02 -26.62
CA SER A 163 -2.90 -1.40 -26.31
C SER A 163 -2.95 -2.52 -25.25
N GLY A 164 -2.14 -3.56 -25.39
CA GLY A 164 -2.01 -4.64 -24.40
C GLY A 164 -1.46 -4.18 -23.04
N ALA A 165 -0.52 -3.22 -23.05
CA ALA A 165 0.00 -2.60 -21.84
C ALA A 165 -1.05 -1.72 -21.12
N SER A 166 -1.85 -0.97 -21.88
CA SER A 166 -2.97 -0.19 -21.32
C SER A 166 -4.01 -1.09 -20.66
N LEU A 167 -4.36 -2.21 -21.30
CA LEU A 167 -5.20 -3.27 -20.74
C LEU A 167 -4.63 -3.79 -19.41
N ALA A 168 -3.35 -4.15 -19.42
CA ALA A 168 -2.65 -4.72 -18.28
C ALA A 168 -2.65 -3.77 -17.06
N PHE A 169 -2.59 -2.46 -17.31
CA PHE A 169 -2.67 -1.43 -16.28
C PHE A 169 -4.08 -1.32 -15.69
N ILE A 170 -5.13 -1.26 -16.53
CA ILE A 170 -6.52 -1.11 -16.08
C ILE A 170 -6.96 -2.27 -15.19
N THR A 171 -6.64 -3.52 -15.57
CA THR A 171 -7.02 -4.70 -14.77
C THR A 171 -6.30 -4.73 -13.42
N SER A 172 -5.04 -4.29 -13.36
CA SER A 172 -4.28 -4.18 -12.12
C SER A 172 -4.85 -3.14 -11.17
N VAL A 173 -5.13 -1.94 -11.70
CA VAL A 173 -5.74 -0.85 -10.94
C VAL A 173 -7.11 -1.27 -10.41
N ALA A 174 -7.93 -1.93 -11.23
CA ALA A 174 -9.22 -2.46 -10.79
C ALA A 174 -9.07 -3.49 -9.65
N GLY A 175 -8.12 -4.42 -9.75
CA GLY A 175 -7.87 -5.43 -8.72
C GLY A 175 -7.40 -4.84 -7.39
N VAL A 176 -6.44 -3.91 -7.44
CA VAL A 176 -5.91 -3.23 -6.24
C VAL A 176 -6.98 -2.36 -5.58
N LEU A 177 -7.73 -1.57 -6.36
CA LEU A 177 -8.81 -0.73 -5.83
C LEU A 177 -9.93 -1.58 -5.21
N ALA A 178 -10.37 -2.65 -5.89
CA ALA A 178 -11.40 -3.55 -5.38
C ALA A 178 -10.94 -4.25 -4.09
N SER A 179 -9.68 -4.68 -4.03
CA SER A 179 -9.07 -5.27 -2.83
C SER A 179 -9.08 -4.30 -1.64
N LEU A 180 -8.63 -3.07 -1.86
CA LEU A 180 -8.60 -2.03 -0.83
C LEU A 180 -10.00 -1.69 -0.31
N ILE A 181 -10.97 -1.50 -1.22
CA ILE A 181 -12.37 -1.22 -0.84
C ILE A 181 -12.93 -2.39 -0.03
N THR A 182 -12.72 -3.62 -0.48
CA THR A 182 -13.22 -4.83 0.20
C THR A 182 -12.63 -4.94 1.61
N GLN A 183 -11.33 -4.67 1.78
CA GLN A 183 -10.67 -4.70 3.08
C GLN A 183 -11.19 -3.61 4.04
N ILE A 184 -11.38 -2.38 3.55
CA ILE A 184 -11.93 -1.27 4.34
C ILE A 184 -13.34 -1.62 4.80
N VAL A 185 -14.21 -2.08 3.89
CA VAL A 185 -15.60 -2.39 4.22
C VAL A 185 -15.71 -3.58 5.18
N ALA A 186 -14.91 -4.63 4.99
CA ALA A 186 -14.82 -5.75 5.92
C ALA A 186 -14.48 -5.26 7.34
N LYS A 187 -13.43 -4.45 7.47
CA LYS A 187 -12.97 -3.92 8.77
C LYS A 187 -13.96 -2.94 9.41
N MET A 188 -14.72 -2.20 8.60
CA MET A 188 -15.80 -1.33 9.10
C MET A 188 -16.95 -2.14 9.70
N HIS A 189 -17.37 -3.22 9.03
CA HIS A 189 -18.44 -4.08 9.52
C HIS A 189 -18.03 -4.85 10.78
N ASP A 190 -16.81 -5.38 10.80
CA ASP A 190 -16.22 -6.09 11.94
C ASP A 190 -16.25 -5.22 13.21
N ARG A 191 -15.62 -4.03 13.14
CA ARG A 191 -15.65 -3.04 14.23
C ARG A 191 -17.07 -2.60 14.61
N SER A 192 -17.99 -2.55 13.64
CA SER A 192 -19.37 -2.17 13.94
C SER A 192 -20.11 -3.26 14.71
N VAL A 193 -19.85 -4.53 14.43
CA VAL A 193 -20.45 -5.67 15.13
C VAL A 193 -19.84 -5.78 16.52
N GLU A 194 -18.51 -5.71 16.64
CA GLU A 194 -17.79 -5.69 17.91
C GLU A 194 -18.34 -4.62 18.87
N LYS A 195 -18.55 -3.39 18.39
CA LYS A 195 -19.17 -2.31 19.18
C LYS A 195 -20.59 -2.61 19.64
N VAL A 196 -21.39 -3.33 18.84
CA VAL A 196 -22.77 -3.69 19.19
C VAL A 196 -22.77 -4.80 20.25
N ILE A 197 -21.87 -5.77 20.13
CA ILE A 197 -21.65 -6.85 21.10
C ILE A 197 -21.14 -6.29 22.43
N HIS A 198 -20.12 -5.42 22.41
CA HIS A 198 -19.61 -4.79 23.63
C HIS A 198 -20.69 -3.97 24.35
N ARG A 199 -21.57 -3.28 23.62
CA ARG A 199 -22.71 -2.59 24.25
C ARG A 199 -23.67 -3.58 24.93
N LEU A 200 -23.93 -4.72 24.30
CA LEU A 200 -24.73 -5.78 24.92
C LEU A 200 -24.07 -6.31 26.20
N GLN A 201 -22.76 -6.56 26.18
CA GLN A 201 -22.01 -7.04 27.35
C GLN A 201 -22.15 -6.07 28.53
N VAL A 202 -21.89 -4.77 28.30
CA VAL A 202 -22.05 -3.73 29.32
C VAL A 202 -23.50 -3.65 29.83
N GLU A 203 -24.48 -3.69 28.92
CA GLU A 203 -25.90 -3.70 29.31
C GLU A 203 -26.25 -4.91 30.20
N LEU A 204 -25.67 -6.08 29.92
CA LEU A 204 -25.88 -7.31 30.71
C LEU A 204 -25.22 -7.22 32.09
N ASP A 205 -23.96 -6.77 32.16
CA ASP A 205 -23.23 -6.61 33.41
C ASP A 205 -23.83 -5.51 34.31
N GLU A 206 -24.50 -4.51 33.72
CA GLU A 206 -25.30 -3.52 34.47
C GLU A 206 -26.62 -4.08 35.01
N ILE A 207 -27.25 -5.02 34.29
CA ILE A 207 -28.51 -5.66 34.71
C ILE A 207 -28.24 -6.70 35.80
N PHE A 208 -27.20 -7.51 35.61
CA PHE A 208 -26.78 -8.58 36.51
C PHE A 208 -25.45 -8.19 37.15
N GLU A 209 -25.54 -7.46 38.26
CA GLU A 209 -24.36 -7.00 38.99
C GLU A 209 -23.43 -8.18 39.32
N LYS A 210 -22.13 -7.97 39.09
CA LYS A 210 -21.11 -9.00 39.29
C LYS A 210 -20.90 -9.29 40.77
N GLN A 211 -21.16 -10.53 41.17
CA GLN A 211 -20.77 -11.05 42.47
C GLN A 211 -19.41 -11.73 42.37
N THR A 212 -18.38 -11.11 42.94
CA THR A 212 -17.06 -11.73 42.99
C THR A 212 -16.95 -12.75 44.13
N SER A 213 -16.04 -13.70 43.99
CA SER A 213 -15.73 -14.70 45.03
C SER A 213 -15.29 -14.02 46.34
N GLU A 214 -14.56 -12.92 46.25
CA GLU A 214 -14.10 -12.12 47.40
C GLU A 214 -15.28 -11.45 48.12
N ALA A 215 -16.21 -10.87 47.37
CA ALA A 215 -17.43 -10.27 47.95
C ALA A 215 -18.27 -11.34 48.67
N SER A 216 -18.34 -12.55 48.12
CA SER A 216 -19.01 -13.69 48.76
C SER A 216 -18.32 -14.11 50.05
N LEU A 217 -16.98 -14.21 50.05
CA LEU A 217 -16.17 -14.51 51.24
C LEU A 217 -16.34 -13.46 52.35
N VAL A 218 -16.37 -12.17 52.00
CA VAL A 218 -16.67 -11.09 52.94
C VAL A 218 -18.07 -11.24 53.53
N SER A 219 -19.07 -11.62 52.71
CA SER A 219 -20.44 -11.85 53.20
C SER A 219 -20.52 -13.04 54.17
N ILE A 220 -19.76 -14.11 53.92
CA ILE A 220 -19.67 -15.29 54.78
C ILE A 220 -19.04 -14.91 56.12
N MET A 221 -17.93 -14.18 56.09
CA MET A 221 -17.25 -13.70 57.29
C MET A 221 -18.15 -12.82 58.16
N ASN A 222 -18.84 -11.83 57.56
CA ASN A 222 -19.78 -10.98 58.28
C ASN A 222 -20.96 -11.77 58.88
N SER A 223 -21.43 -12.80 58.18
CA SER A 223 -22.53 -13.66 58.66
C SER A 223 -22.09 -14.62 59.75
N SER A 224 -20.83 -15.05 59.73
CA SER A 224 -20.21 -15.83 60.81
C SER A 224 -20.11 -15.02 62.09
N SER A 225 -19.67 -13.76 62.01
CA SER A 225 -19.63 -12.86 63.17
C SER A 225 -21.02 -12.60 63.74
N ALA A 226 -22.02 -12.37 62.89
CA ALA A 226 -23.40 -12.23 63.34
C ALA A 226 -23.94 -13.51 64.02
N SER A 227 -23.57 -14.69 63.50
CA SER A 227 -23.97 -15.99 64.09
C SER A 227 -23.36 -16.19 65.48
N GLU A 228 -22.13 -15.72 65.71
CA GLU A 228 -21.47 -15.76 67.02
C GLU A 228 -22.22 -14.92 68.06
N GLU A 229 -22.66 -13.71 67.67
CA GLU A 229 -23.48 -12.83 68.53
C GLU A 229 -24.84 -13.45 68.87
N TYR A 230 -25.52 -14.06 67.89
CA TYR A 230 -26.79 -14.77 68.12
C TYR A 230 -26.63 -15.99 69.05
N LEU A 231 -25.54 -16.77 68.91
CA LEU A 231 -25.27 -17.92 69.78
C LEU A 231 -24.95 -17.48 71.22
N ALA A 232 -24.24 -16.36 71.41
CA ALA A 232 -23.99 -15.79 72.72
C ALA A 232 -25.30 -15.36 73.41
N GLY A 233 -26.21 -14.71 72.68
CA GLY A 233 -27.52 -14.32 73.20
C GLY A 233 -28.43 -15.50 73.55
N LEU A 234 -28.36 -16.60 72.78
CA LEU A 234 -29.13 -17.82 73.06
C LEU A 234 -28.74 -18.45 74.41
N GLY A 235 -27.44 -18.48 74.73
CA GLY A 235 -26.93 -19.02 76.00
C GLY A 235 -27.44 -18.27 77.23
N GLU A 236 -27.53 -16.94 77.15
CA GLU A 236 -28.05 -16.11 78.23
C GLU A 236 -29.56 -16.33 78.46
N GLN A 237 -30.32 -16.47 77.37
CA GLN A 237 -31.77 -16.68 77.43
C GLN A 237 -32.14 -18.05 78.03
N ILE A 238 -31.41 -19.12 77.66
CA ILE A 238 -31.59 -20.46 78.21
C ILE A 238 -31.29 -20.48 79.72
N GLY A 239 -30.20 -19.82 80.16
CA GLY A 239 -29.83 -19.75 81.57
C GLY A 239 -30.89 -19.09 82.46
N ARG A 240 -31.51 -18.01 81.96
CA ARG A 240 -32.55 -17.28 82.69
C ARG A 240 -33.83 -18.10 82.86
N SER A 241 -34.30 -18.75 81.79
CA SER A 241 -35.51 -19.58 81.85
C SER A 241 -35.36 -20.81 82.76
N LEU A 242 -34.17 -21.40 82.84
CA LEU A 242 -33.92 -22.54 83.73
C LEU A 242 -33.97 -22.15 85.22
N GLN A 243 -33.46 -20.96 85.54
CA GLN A 243 -33.37 -20.45 86.91
C GLN A 243 -34.75 -20.08 87.48
N GLU A 244 -35.63 -19.53 86.64
CA GLU A 244 -37.01 -19.17 87.02
C GLU A 244 -37.90 -20.41 87.29
N ALA A 245 -37.65 -21.54 86.63
CA ALA A 245 -38.49 -22.73 86.75
C ALA A 245 -38.15 -23.63 87.97
N VAL A 246 -36.88 -23.71 88.38
CA VAL A 246 -36.41 -24.74 89.33
C VAL A 246 -36.43 -24.27 90.80
N ALA A 247 -36.14 -23.00 91.07
CA ALA A 247 -36.04 -22.47 92.44
C ALA A 247 -37.33 -22.61 93.29
N PRO A 248 -38.54 -22.34 92.77
CA PRO A 248 -39.77 -22.40 93.57
C PRO A 248 -40.23 -23.81 93.94
N ALA A 249 -39.74 -24.84 93.25
CA ALA A 249 -40.10 -26.23 93.49
C ALA A 249 -39.35 -26.80 94.71
N MET A 250 -38.07 -26.44 94.87
CA MET A 250 -37.24 -26.91 95.99
C MET A 250 -37.66 -26.31 97.34
N GLN A 251 -38.14 -25.07 97.34
CA GLN A 251 -38.53 -24.37 98.57
C GLN A 251 -39.79 -24.95 99.22
N ARG A 252 -40.75 -25.40 98.41
CA ARG A 252 -42.00 -26.02 98.88
C ARG A 252 -41.81 -27.38 99.55
N MET A 253 -40.78 -28.13 99.15
CA MET A 253 -40.48 -29.44 99.74
C MET A 253 -39.90 -29.34 101.16
N ALA A 254 -39.20 -28.25 101.49
CA ALA A 254 -38.56 -28.08 102.79
C ALA A 254 -39.55 -27.73 103.92
N GLU A 255 -40.64 -27.02 103.61
CA GLU A 255 -41.61 -26.55 104.61
C GLU A 255 -42.54 -27.66 105.12
N GLN A 256 -42.88 -28.65 104.29
CA GLN A 256 -43.82 -29.71 104.66
C GLN A 256 -43.24 -30.76 105.62
N ALA A 257 -41.92 -30.81 105.80
CA ALA A 257 -41.26 -31.82 106.63
C ALA A 257 -41.25 -31.50 108.15
N ALA A 258 -41.68 -30.30 108.58
CA ALA A 258 -41.33 -29.76 109.89
C ALA A 258 -42.42 -29.81 110.99
N GLN A 259 -43.63 -30.35 110.76
CA GLN A 259 -44.72 -30.24 111.75
C GLN A 259 -45.54 -31.53 111.93
N GLN A 260 -45.29 -32.31 113.01
CA GLN A 260 -46.34 -32.91 113.86
C GLN A 260 -45.81 -33.80 115.01
N SER A 261 -46.20 -33.48 116.27
CA SER A 261 -46.79 -34.38 117.30
C SER A 261 -46.39 -33.97 118.74
N GLU A 262 -47.34 -33.76 119.67
CA GLU A 262 -47.20 -34.26 121.07
C GLU A 262 -48.40 -34.02 122.02
N GLN A 263 -49.26 -33.01 121.84
CA GLN A 263 -50.20 -32.62 122.92
C GLN A 263 -51.68 -32.93 122.65
N VAL A 264 -51.98 -34.15 122.22
CA VAL A 264 -53.37 -34.57 122.00
C VAL A 264 -53.77 -35.72 122.93
N PHE A 265 -52.82 -36.44 123.55
CA PHE A 265 -53.06 -37.77 124.13
C PHE A 265 -54.05 -37.85 125.29
N GLU A 266 -54.07 -36.88 126.22
CA GLU A 266 -54.99 -36.97 127.36
C GLU A 266 -56.41 -36.50 127.05
N HIS A 267 -56.55 -35.47 126.21
CA HIS A 267 -57.86 -35.08 125.69
C HIS A 267 -58.35 -36.01 124.58
N LEU A 268 -57.46 -36.83 124.01
CA LEU A 268 -57.82 -37.94 123.14
C LEU A 268 -58.58 -38.97 123.94
N VAL A 269 -58.01 -39.65 124.95
CA VAL A 269 -58.62 -40.88 125.53
C VAL A 269 -60.12 -40.77 125.88
N ASP A 270 -60.59 -39.64 126.43
CA ASP A 270 -62.00 -39.47 126.83
C ASP A 270 -62.92 -39.07 125.65
N ARG A 271 -62.43 -38.21 124.75
CA ARG A 271 -63.08 -37.94 123.45
C ARG A 271 -62.90 -39.09 122.46
N PHE A 272 -61.97 -39.98 122.73
CA PHE A 272 -61.53 -41.11 121.91
C PHE A 272 -62.43 -42.28 122.15
N SER A 273 -62.93 -42.50 123.37
CA SER A 273 -63.89 -43.58 123.65
C SER A 273 -65.28 -43.25 123.09
N SER A 274 -65.77 -42.04 123.36
CA SER A 274 -67.05 -41.53 122.83
C SER A 274 -66.97 -41.25 121.32
N GLY A 275 -65.86 -40.66 120.88
CA GLY A 275 -65.50 -40.59 119.49
C GLY A 275 -65.22 -41.95 118.86
N PHE A 276 -64.89 -43.03 119.59
CA PHE A 276 -64.61 -44.37 119.02
C PHE A 276 -65.88 -45.08 118.57
N GLU A 277 -67.00 -44.84 119.26
CA GLU A 277 -68.29 -45.41 118.85
C GLU A 277 -68.85 -44.67 117.64
N GLU A 278 -68.77 -43.34 117.65
CA GLU A 278 -69.20 -42.50 116.52
C GLU A 278 -68.21 -42.58 115.34
N LEU A 279 -66.91 -42.63 115.58
CA LEU A 279 -65.88 -43.03 114.61
C LEU A 279 -66.10 -44.47 114.24
N GLY A 280 -66.45 -45.41 115.11
CA GLY A 280 -66.65 -46.80 114.73
C GLY A 280 -67.75 -46.94 113.67
N ARG A 281 -68.85 -46.22 113.86
CA ARG A 281 -69.98 -46.17 112.91
C ARG A 281 -69.65 -45.35 111.65
N THR A 282 -69.06 -44.18 111.81
CA THR A 282 -68.69 -43.29 110.70
C THR A 282 -67.49 -43.80 109.91
N LEU A 283 -66.53 -44.47 110.55
CA LEU A 283 -65.38 -45.14 109.97
C LEU A 283 -65.83 -46.43 109.31
N ALA A 284 -66.82 -47.16 109.83
CA ALA A 284 -67.42 -48.28 109.07
C ALA A 284 -68.12 -47.77 107.80
N GLU A 285 -68.98 -46.75 107.90
CA GLU A 285 -69.66 -46.16 106.73
C GLU A 285 -68.66 -45.48 105.75
N ARG A 286 -67.63 -44.80 106.26
CA ARG A 286 -66.55 -44.20 105.44
C ARG A 286 -65.55 -45.23 104.94
N LEU A 287 -65.31 -46.34 105.63
CA LEU A 287 -64.46 -47.44 105.14
C LEU A 287 -65.20 -48.22 104.06
N ASP A 288 -66.52 -48.38 104.14
CA ASP A 288 -67.30 -48.97 103.04
C ASP A 288 -67.33 -48.04 101.84
N ALA A 289 -67.64 -46.75 102.04
CA ALA A 289 -67.62 -45.76 100.96
C ALA A 289 -66.20 -45.56 100.38
N SER A 290 -65.18 -45.55 101.22
CA SER A 290 -63.77 -45.46 100.81
C SER A 290 -63.29 -46.76 100.18
N SER A 291 -63.71 -47.94 100.63
CA SER A 291 -63.37 -49.21 99.98
C SER A 291 -64.05 -49.35 98.63
N ALA A 292 -65.28 -48.87 98.48
CA ALA A 292 -65.94 -48.78 97.18
C ALA A 292 -65.23 -47.79 96.26
N THR A 293 -64.87 -46.60 96.77
CA THR A 293 -64.11 -45.59 96.02
C THR A 293 -62.71 -46.07 95.66
N LEU A 294 -62.03 -46.77 96.58
CA LEU A 294 -60.70 -47.34 96.40
C LEU A 294 -60.75 -48.49 95.39
N SER A 295 -61.78 -49.33 95.44
CA SER A 295 -61.99 -50.38 94.43
C SER A 295 -62.19 -49.77 93.04
N GLN A 296 -63.04 -48.74 92.91
CA GLN A 296 -63.21 -48.01 91.66
C GLN A 296 -61.93 -47.29 91.20
N THR A 297 -61.15 -46.76 92.14
CA THR A 297 -59.89 -46.09 91.82
C THR A 297 -58.84 -47.09 91.37
N ILE A 298 -58.76 -48.26 92.01
CA ILE A 298 -57.87 -49.37 91.62
C ILE A 298 -58.27 -49.93 90.27
N GLU A 299 -59.55 -50.07 89.98
CA GLU A 299 -60.07 -50.51 88.69
C GLU A 299 -59.74 -49.48 87.60
N TYR A 300 -59.97 -48.18 87.87
CA TYR A 300 -59.58 -47.10 86.97
C TYR A 300 -58.05 -47.00 86.76
N LEU A 301 -57.25 -47.19 87.81
CA LEU A 301 -55.78 -47.23 87.71
C LEU A 301 -55.32 -48.46 86.92
N GLY A 302 -55.97 -49.60 87.14
CA GLY A 302 -55.71 -50.85 86.42
C GLY A 302 -55.97 -50.67 84.94
N ASP A 303 -57.12 -50.12 84.57
CA ASP A 303 -57.47 -49.80 83.18
C ASP A 303 -56.51 -48.77 82.57
N LYS A 304 -56.13 -47.72 83.31
CA LYS A 304 -55.19 -46.72 82.79
C LYS A 304 -53.76 -47.25 82.64
N LEU A 305 -53.30 -48.12 83.53
CA LEU A 305 -52.00 -48.77 83.42
C LEU A 305 -51.98 -49.79 82.29
N ALA A 306 -53.07 -50.53 82.07
CA ALA A 306 -53.22 -51.42 80.93
C ALA A 306 -53.20 -50.63 79.61
N GLN A 307 -53.97 -49.55 79.52
CA GLN A 307 -53.96 -48.66 78.36
C GLN A 307 -52.57 -48.06 78.09
N GLN A 308 -51.87 -47.62 79.15
CA GLN A 308 -50.53 -47.05 79.01
C GLN A 308 -49.49 -48.11 78.59
N ALA A 309 -49.64 -49.36 79.06
CA ALA A 309 -48.78 -50.46 78.64
C ALA A 309 -48.97 -50.80 77.15
N ASP A 310 -50.21 -50.79 76.68
CA ASP A 310 -50.55 -51.00 75.27
C ASP A 310 -49.98 -49.86 74.38
N GLU A 311 -50.20 -48.60 74.74
CA GLU A 311 -49.64 -47.43 74.02
C GLU A 311 -48.09 -47.44 74.00
N HIS A 312 -47.47 -47.93 75.09
CA HIS A 312 -46.02 -48.05 75.16
C HIS A 312 -45.49 -49.17 74.25
N ASN A 313 -46.21 -50.30 74.16
CA ASN A 313 -45.85 -51.38 73.25
C ASN A 313 -45.95 -50.95 71.79
N GLU A 314 -47.02 -50.25 71.40
CA GLU A 314 -47.19 -49.74 70.04
C GLU A 314 -46.05 -48.78 69.64
N ARG A 315 -45.70 -47.82 70.52
CA ARG A 315 -44.55 -46.92 70.28
C ARG A 315 -43.23 -47.67 70.16
N MET A 316 -43.04 -48.74 70.93
CA MET A 316 -41.81 -49.53 70.87
C MET A 316 -41.71 -50.34 69.57
N GLU A 317 -42.85 -50.81 69.06
CA GLU A 317 -42.97 -51.47 67.76
C GLU A 317 -42.60 -50.49 66.62
N GLU A 318 -43.14 -49.25 66.67
CA GLU A 318 -42.80 -48.19 65.72
C GLU A 318 -41.31 -47.82 65.77
N LEU A 319 -40.73 -47.71 66.98
CA LEU A 319 -39.32 -47.41 67.16
C LEU A 319 -38.44 -48.52 66.55
N ARG A 320 -38.78 -49.79 66.78
CA ARG A 320 -38.08 -50.94 66.17
C ARG A 320 -38.17 -50.89 64.65
N ALA A 321 -39.34 -50.59 64.09
CA ALA A 321 -39.54 -50.48 62.65
C ALA A 321 -38.78 -49.30 62.03
N ALA A 322 -38.66 -48.16 62.74
CA ALA A 322 -37.85 -47.03 62.32
C ALA A 322 -36.36 -47.34 62.36
N THR A 323 -35.91 -48.01 63.42
CA THR A 323 -34.50 -48.40 63.60
C THR A 323 -34.08 -49.42 62.54
N ALA A 324 -34.93 -50.39 62.22
CA ALA A 324 -34.68 -51.37 61.15
C ALA A 324 -34.52 -50.69 59.77
N ARG A 325 -35.41 -49.74 59.44
CA ARG A 325 -35.31 -48.93 58.21
C ARG A 325 -34.02 -48.11 58.15
N GLN A 326 -33.57 -47.56 59.28
CA GLN A 326 -32.32 -46.81 59.35
C GLN A 326 -31.10 -47.68 59.07
N VAL A 327 -31.06 -48.90 59.62
CA VAL A 327 -29.99 -49.87 59.38
C VAL A 327 -29.94 -50.30 57.91
N GLU A 328 -31.10 -50.56 57.30
CA GLU A 328 -31.20 -50.91 55.88
C GLU A 328 -30.70 -49.78 54.96
N LEU A 329 -31.02 -48.52 55.29
CA LEU A 329 -30.57 -47.35 54.54
C LEU A 329 -29.06 -47.12 54.68
N LEU A 330 -28.49 -47.44 55.84
CA LEU A 330 -27.05 -47.43 56.08
C LEU A 330 -26.34 -48.52 55.27
N ASP A 331 -26.90 -49.73 55.21
CA ASP A 331 -26.37 -50.86 54.44
C ASP A 331 -26.36 -50.56 52.93
N GLU A 332 -27.35 -49.83 52.41
CA GLU A 332 -27.39 -49.43 51.00
C GLU A 332 -26.42 -48.28 50.66
N ARG A 333 -26.18 -47.37 51.61
CA ARG A 333 -25.41 -46.12 51.35
C ARG A 333 -23.91 -46.29 51.55
N LEU A 334 -23.47 -47.09 52.52
CA LEU A 334 -22.05 -47.28 52.82
C LEU A 334 -21.24 -47.77 51.60
N PRO A 335 -21.72 -48.78 50.82
CA PRO A 335 -20.99 -49.29 49.66
C PRO A 335 -20.78 -48.23 48.58
N ARG A 336 -21.79 -47.39 48.32
CA ARG A 336 -21.69 -46.31 47.32
C ARG A 336 -20.67 -45.24 47.72
N VAL A 337 -20.51 -44.99 49.02
CA VAL A 337 -19.49 -44.04 49.52
C VAL A 337 -18.09 -44.62 49.36
N VAL A 338 -17.91 -45.92 49.62
CA VAL A 338 -16.63 -46.60 49.42
C VAL A 338 -16.25 -46.62 47.93
N GLU A 339 -17.19 -46.94 47.04
CA GLU A 339 -16.98 -46.94 45.60
C GLU A 339 -16.61 -45.54 45.07
N ALA A 340 -17.28 -44.49 45.54
CA ALA A 340 -16.94 -43.11 45.17
C ALA A 340 -15.54 -42.69 45.65
N LEU A 341 -15.09 -43.18 46.80
CA LEU A 341 -13.74 -42.94 47.33
C LEU A 341 -12.67 -43.69 46.52
N GLU A 342 -12.94 -44.92 46.09
CA GLU A 342 -12.07 -45.68 45.18
C GLU A 342 -11.97 -45.00 43.80
N GLU A 343 -13.08 -44.49 43.28
CA GLU A 343 -13.08 -43.77 42.00
C GLU A 343 -12.33 -42.43 42.09
N ALA A 344 -12.49 -41.70 43.19
CA ALA A 344 -11.77 -40.45 43.43
C ALA A 344 -10.25 -40.66 43.57
N THR A 345 -9.83 -41.75 44.22
CA THR A 345 -8.41 -42.10 44.36
C THR A 345 -7.80 -42.54 43.03
N ALA A 346 -8.51 -43.32 42.22
CA ALA A 346 -8.06 -43.69 40.87
C ALA A 346 -7.89 -42.46 39.95
N ARG A 347 -8.79 -41.47 40.05
CA ARG A 347 -8.66 -40.19 39.31
C ARG A 347 -7.47 -39.37 39.79
N LEU A 348 -7.17 -39.35 41.09
CA LEU A 348 -6.01 -38.65 41.63
C LEU A 348 -4.69 -39.28 41.16
N ASP A 349 -4.62 -40.60 41.08
CA ASP A 349 -3.45 -41.30 40.54
C ASP A 349 -3.23 -40.98 39.06
N ALA A 350 -4.30 -40.96 38.25
CA ALA A 350 -4.22 -40.58 36.84
C ALA A 350 -3.75 -39.12 36.65
N VAL A 351 -4.22 -38.19 37.50
CA VAL A 351 -3.75 -36.80 37.50
C VAL A 351 -2.27 -36.70 37.86
N SER A 352 -1.82 -37.48 38.85
CA SER A 352 -0.42 -37.55 39.27
C SER A 352 0.49 -38.09 38.15
N GLU A 353 0.04 -39.11 37.42
CA GLU A 353 0.77 -39.70 36.30
C GLU A 353 0.95 -38.72 35.11
N HIS A 354 -0.03 -37.83 34.88
CA HIS A 354 0.04 -36.82 33.83
C HIS A 354 0.80 -35.53 34.21
N LEU A 355 1.02 -35.29 35.50
CA LEU A 355 1.73 -34.11 36.00
C LEU A 355 3.23 -34.14 35.67
N ALA A 356 3.88 -35.30 35.82
CA ALA A 356 5.31 -35.46 35.54
C ALA A 356 5.69 -35.16 34.07
N PRO A 357 5.02 -35.76 33.06
CA PRO A 357 5.30 -35.45 31.66
C PRO A 357 4.88 -34.03 31.27
N SER A 358 3.86 -33.45 31.92
CA SER A 358 3.48 -32.05 31.67
C SER A 358 4.55 -31.06 32.15
N ALA A 359 5.16 -31.32 33.30
CA ALA A 359 6.29 -30.52 33.81
C ALA A 359 7.51 -30.63 32.89
N GLU A 360 7.79 -31.82 32.36
CA GLU A 360 8.87 -32.04 31.40
C GLU A 360 8.62 -31.34 30.06
N ASN A 361 7.40 -31.40 29.53
CA ASN A 361 7.02 -30.66 28.33
C ASN A 361 7.14 -29.14 28.52
N LEU A 362 6.78 -28.62 29.69
CA LEU A 362 6.98 -27.21 30.05
C LEU A 362 8.47 -26.83 30.06
N ARG A 363 9.33 -27.68 30.63
CA ARG A 363 10.79 -27.47 30.62
C ARG A 363 11.35 -27.44 29.21
N VAL A 364 11.00 -28.42 28.38
CA VAL A 364 11.43 -28.48 26.96
C VAL A 364 10.92 -27.28 26.17
N THR A 365 9.68 -26.85 26.43
CA THR A 365 9.11 -25.66 25.79
C THR A 365 9.88 -24.41 26.17
N ALA A 366 10.24 -24.25 27.46
CA ALA A 366 11.04 -23.13 27.95
C ALA A 366 12.44 -23.11 27.30
N GLU A 367 13.11 -24.25 27.18
CA GLU A 367 14.40 -24.37 26.49
C GLU A 367 14.29 -24.01 25.00
N SER A 368 13.23 -24.45 24.32
CA SER A 368 12.99 -24.10 22.92
C SER A 368 12.72 -22.60 22.74
N PHE A 369 12.04 -21.99 23.70
CA PHE A 369 11.74 -20.56 23.70
C PHE A 369 13.01 -19.73 23.88
N GLU A 370 13.90 -20.14 24.79
CA GLU A 370 15.20 -19.51 25.00
C GLU A 370 16.11 -19.62 23.76
N ALA A 371 16.16 -20.80 23.13
CA ALA A 371 16.89 -21.01 21.88
C ALA A 371 16.33 -20.13 20.75
N THR A 372 15.00 -20.07 20.61
CA THR A 372 14.33 -19.24 19.60
C THR A 372 14.57 -17.75 19.83
N SER A 373 14.54 -17.29 21.08
CA SER A 373 14.83 -15.91 21.47
C SER A 373 16.26 -15.50 21.12
N THR A 374 17.22 -16.40 21.34
CA THR A 374 18.63 -16.18 20.95
C THR A 374 18.77 -16.10 19.44
N ALA A 375 18.21 -17.05 18.70
CA ALA A 375 18.23 -17.03 17.23
C ALA A 375 17.58 -15.77 16.65
N PHE A 376 16.48 -15.30 17.25
CA PHE A 376 15.82 -14.06 16.84
C PHE A 376 16.70 -12.82 17.09
N ARG A 377 17.44 -12.79 18.21
CA ARG A 377 18.40 -11.72 18.51
C ARG A 377 19.52 -11.68 17.46
N ASP A 378 20.04 -12.83 17.08
CA ASP A 378 21.13 -12.93 16.10
C ASP A 378 20.64 -12.50 14.71
N VAL A 379 19.46 -12.95 14.27
CA VAL A 379 18.85 -12.51 13.02
C VAL A 379 18.58 -11.00 13.00
N LEU A 380 18.18 -10.42 14.13
CA LEU A 380 18.01 -8.97 14.25
C LEU A 380 19.34 -8.23 14.12
N ALA A 381 20.41 -8.74 14.72
CA ALA A 381 21.75 -8.15 14.60
C ALA A 381 22.23 -8.20 13.14
N ASP A 382 22.14 -9.36 12.49
CA ASP A 382 22.50 -9.54 11.08
C ASP A 382 21.68 -8.63 10.16
N SER A 383 20.38 -8.47 10.47
CA SER A 383 19.49 -7.59 9.70
C SER A 383 19.88 -6.13 9.81
N VAL A 384 20.29 -5.67 11.00
CA VAL A 384 20.76 -4.29 11.20
C VAL A 384 22.05 -4.03 10.41
N GLU A 385 22.99 -4.97 10.42
CA GLU A 385 24.24 -4.86 9.65
C GLU A 385 23.95 -4.83 8.13
N ALA A 386 23.06 -5.71 7.65
CA ALA A 386 22.63 -5.71 6.26
C ALA A 386 21.93 -4.39 5.85
N PHE A 387 21.12 -3.81 6.75
CA PHE A 387 20.50 -2.51 6.51
C PHE A 387 21.52 -1.37 6.42
N GLU A 388 22.54 -1.36 7.28
CA GLU A 388 23.63 -0.38 7.20
C GLU A 388 24.38 -0.49 5.87
N GLU A 389 24.69 -1.72 5.43
CA GLU A 389 25.37 -1.95 4.14
C GLU A 389 24.51 -1.49 2.95
N ILE A 390 23.22 -1.81 2.94
CA ILE A 390 22.27 -1.37 1.90
C ILE A 390 22.18 0.16 1.89
N SER A 391 22.09 0.79 3.06
CA SER A 391 22.00 2.24 3.18
C SER A 391 23.27 2.93 2.67
N ALA A 392 24.45 2.37 2.96
CA ALA A 392 25.72 2.84 2.41
C ALA A 392 25.78 2.71 0.88
N LYS A 393 25.36 1.57 0.32
CA LYS A 393 25.25 1.37 -1.13
C LYS A 393 24.25 2.33 -1.77
N HIS A 394 23.12 2.59 -1.11
CA HIS A 394 22.11 3.52 -1.59
C HIS A 394 22.64 4.96 -1.66
N ASN A 395 23.33 5.42 -0.62
CA ASN A 395 24.00 6.74 -0.63
C ASN A 395 25.08 6.82 -1.73
N GLY A 396 25.85 5.74 -1.93
CA GLY A 396 26.83 5.66 -3.03
C GLY A 396 26.17 5.75 -4.41
N ALA A 397 25.04 5.07 -4.60
CA ALA A 397 24.26 5.14 -5.84
C ALA A 397 23.66 6.55 -6.06
N ALA A 398 23.12 7.18 -5.02
CA ALA A 398 22.59 8.54 -5.09
C ALA A 398 23.67 9.55 -5.51
N ASN A 399 24.88 9.46 -4.94
CA ASN A 399 26.01 10.31 -5.33
C ASN A 399 26.42 10.06 -6.79
N SER A 400 26.38 8.79 -7.24
CA SER A 400 26.70 8.44 -8.63
C SER A 400 25.65 9.00 -9.61
N ILE A 401 24.37 8.97 -9.24
CA ILE A 401 23.28 9.58 -10.02
C ILE A 401 23.44 11.09 -10.09
N ALA A 402 23.79 11.75 -8.98
CA ALA A 402 24.06 13.18 -8.97
C ALA A 402 25.21 13.55 -9.92
N ALA A 403 26.32 12.81 -9.88
CA ALA A 403 27.45 13.00 -10.79
C ALA A 403 27.09 12.73 -12.26
N LEU A 404 26.25 11.73 -12.54
CA LEU A 404 25.73 11.48 -13.89
C LEU A 404 24.85 12.61 -14.40
N THR A 405 24.05 13.20 -13.51
CA THR A 405 23.17 14.33 -13.84
C THR A 405 23.99 15.56 -14.23
N GLU A 406 25.04 15.87 -13.46
CA GLU A 406 25.97 16.97 -13.77
C GLU A 406 26.73 16.73 -15.10
N ARG A 407 27.15 15.48 -15.37
CA ARG A 407 27.75 15.12 -16.66
C ARG A 407 26.77 15.24 -17.83
N LEU A 408 25.48 14.94 -17.63
CA LEU A 408 24.47 15.12 -18.67
C LEU A 408 24.20 16.60 -18.96
N ASP A 409 24.23 17.45 -17.94
CA ASP A 409 24.04 18.90 -18.10
C ASP A 409 25.19 19.52 -18.91
N THR A 410 26.44 19.20 -18.54
CA THR A 410 27.62 19.62 -19.30
C THR A 410 27.65 19.06 -20.73
N LEU A 411 27.18 17.82 -20.94
CA LEU A 411 27.04 17.24 -22.28
C LEU A 411 25.98 17.99 -23.10
N ALA A 412 24.86 18.37 -22.48
CA ALA A 412 23.82 19.16 -23.14
C ALA A 412 24.35 20.55 -23.55
N GLU A 413 25.04 21.26 -22.66
CA GLU A 413 25.67 22.55 -22.97
C GLU A 413 26.68 22.45 -24.11
N THR A 414 27.57 21.45 -24.05
CA THR A 414 28.59 21.24 -25.10
C THR A 414 27.97 20.85 -26.44
N THR A 415 26.88 20.08 -26.43
CA THR A 415 26.14 19.72 -27.65
C THR A 415 25.47 20.94 -28.28
N VAL A 416 24.85 21.82 -27.47
CA VAL A 416 24.28 23.09 -27.95
C VAL A 416 25.38 23.99 -28.53
N SER A 417 26.49 24.15 -27.82
CA SER A 417 27.63 24.94 -28.30
C SER A 417 28.21 24.40 -29.61
N ALA A 418 28.38 23.08 -29.73
CA ALA A 418 28.83 22.45 -30.97
C ALA A 418 27.83 22.68 -32.13
N SER A 419 26.53 22.65 -31.85
CA SER A 419 25.49 22.94 -32.84
C SER A 419 25.56 24.40 -33.32
N ASP A 420 25.80 25.35 -32.42
CA ASP A 420 25.99 26.76 -32.79
C ASP A 420 27.27 26.97 -33.62
N MET A 421 28.38 26.34 -33.22
CA MET A 421 29.63 26.37 -34.00
C MET A 421 29.44 25.80 -35.42
N LEU A 422 28.68 24.71 -35.56
CA LEU A 422 28.37 24.13 -36.87
C LEU A 422 27.49 25.06 -37.71
N LYS A 423 26.52 25.72 -37.10
CA LYS A 423 25.67 26.72 -37.76
C LYS A 423 26.49 27.91 -38.25
N ASP A 424 27.38 28.42 -37.41
CA ASP A 424 28.28 29.53 -37.76
C ASP A 424 29.24 29.12 -38.88
N ALA A 425 29.86 27.94 -38.79
CA ALA A 425 30.72 27.41 -39.84
C ALA A 425 29.97 27.23 -41.16
N SER A 426 28.72 26.76 -41.12
CA SER A 426 27.85 26.68 -42.30
C SER A 426 27.53 28.06 -42.87
N GLY A 427 27.31 29.07 -42.03
CA GLY A 427 27.12 30.47 -42.44
C GLY A 427 28.35 31.02 -43.15
N VAL A 428 29.53 30.87 -42.55
CA VAL A 428 30.81 31.30 -43.15
C VAL A 428 31.09 30.57 -44.47
N LEU A 429 30.78 29.28 -44.57
CA LEU A 429 30.88 28.53 -45.82
C LEU A 429 29.94 29.06 -46.89
N HIS A 430 28.68 29.35 -46.54
CA HIS A 430 27.71 29.93 -47.46
C HIS A 430 28.17 31.29 -47.98
N ASP A 431 28.62 32.17 -47.08
CA ASP A 431 29.12 33.50 -47.43
C ASP A 431 30.43 33.42 -48.24
N GLY A 432 31.33 32.50 -47.90
CA GLY A 432 32.57 32.26 -48.64
C GLY A 432 32.32 31.75 -50.05
N LEU A 433 31.35 30.84 -50.23
CA LEU A 433 30.92 30.38 -51.56
C LEU A 433 30.23 31.52 -52.35
N GLY A 434 29.44 32.36 -51.69
CA GLY A 434 28.87 33.58 -52.27
C GLY A 434 29.93 34.55 -52.75
N GLY A 435 30.93 34.84 -51.91
CA GLY A 435 32.07 35.69 -52.24
C GLY A 435 32.96 35.12 -53.35
N LEU A 436 33.16 33.80 -53.39
CA LEU A 436 33.87 33.14 -54.48
C LEU A 436 33.12 33.31 -55.80
N ARG A 437 31.80 33.14 -55.80
CA ARG A 437 30.96 33.36 -56.97
C ARG A 437 31.05 34.80 -57.46
N GLU A 438 30.93 35.77 -56.56
CA GLU A 438 31.06 37.20 -56.91
C GLU A 438 32.47 37.52 -57.46
N HIS A 439 33.52 36.95 -56.86
CA HIS A 439 34.89 37.11 -57.34
C HIS A 439 35.08 36.50 -58.73
N GLN A 440 34.54 35.30 -58.98
CA GLN A 440 34.55 34.68 -60.32
C GLN A 440 33.83 35.56 -61.36
N GLU A 441 32.68 36.14 -61.02
CA GLU A 441 31.96 37.07 -61.91
C GLU A 441 32.79 38.33 -62.19
N LYS A 442 33.45 38.92 -61.17
CA LYS A 442 34.34 40.07 -61.34
C LYS A 442 35.60 39.75 -62.17
N VAL A 443 36.22 38.59 -61.97
CA VAL A 443 37.38 38.16 -62.76
C VAL A 443 36.99 37.95 -64.22
N LEU A 444 35.86 37.29 -64.48
CA LEU A 444 35.34 37.12 -65.84
C LEU A 444 35.02 38.47 -66.50
N ALA A 445 34.43 39.40 -65.75
CA ALA A 445 34.16 40.76 -66.24
C ALA A 445 35.47 41.52 -66.55
N GLY A 446 36.44 41.50 -65.64
CA GLY A 446 37.75 42.14 -65.83
C GLY A 446 38.54 41.53 -66.99
N MET A 447 38.47 40.21 -67.18
CA MET A 447 39.09 39.52 -68.30
C MET A 447 38.44 39.91 -69.65
N LYS A 448 37.12 40.09 -69.67
CA LYS A 448 36.39 40.61 -70.84
C LYS A 448 36.76 42.05 -71.15
N GLU A 449 36.91 42.90 -70.14
CA GLU A 449 37.33 44.29 -70.27
C GLU A 449 38.78 44.39 -70.77
N GLN A 450 39.70 43.59 -70.22
CA GLN A 450 41.09 43.51 -70.66
C GLN A 450 41.20 42.99 -72.10
N GLN A 451 40.39 42.00 -72.49
CA GLN A 451 40.33 41.53 -73.88
C GLN A 451 39.82 42.63 -74.83
N SER A 452 38.80 43.40 -74.43
CA SER A 452 38.30 44.54 -75.21
C SER A 452 39.36 45.62 -75.36
N SER A 453 40.02 46.01 -74.25
CA SER A 453 41.08 47.02 -74.25
C SER A 453 42.28 46.59 -75.09
N PHE A 454 42.66 45.31 -75.07
CA PHE A 454 43.71 44.76 -75.92
C PHE A 454 43.35 44.83 -77.41
N LEU A 455 42.11 44.48 -77.77
CA LEU A 455 41.63 44.57 -79.16
C LEU A 455 41.57 46.02 -79.65
N ASP A 456 41.11 46.95 -78.81
CA ASP A 456 41.13 48.38 -79.14
C ASP A 456 42.56 48.92 -79.24
N GLY A 457 43.47 48.48 -78.37
CA GLY A 457 44.91 48.80 -78.44
C GLY A 457 45.54 48.29 -79.74
N LEU A 458 45.23 47.07 -80.16
CA LEU A 458 45.66 46.52 -81.46
C LEU A 458 45.13 47.36 -82.62
N ARG A 459 43.86 47.75 -82.58
CA ARG A 459 43.23 48.59 -83.61
C ARG A 459 43.87 49.97 -83.68
N SER A 460 44.13 50.59 -82.52
CA SER A 460 44.81 51.88 -82.43
C SER A 460 46.23 51.80 -82.98
N HIS A 461 47.01 50.79 -82.58
CA HIS A 461 48.36 50.59 -83.08
C HIS A 461 48.38 50.31 -84.59
N GLN A 462 47.45 49.51 -85.10
CA GLN A 462 47.30 49.27 -86.54
C GLN A 462 47.03 50.58 -87.30
N THR A 463 46.20 51.46 -86.74
CA THR A 463 45.89 52.78 -87.33
C THR A 463 47.12 53.69 -87.34
N GLU A 464 47.85 53.76 -86.22
CA GLU A 464 49.09 54.54 -86.11
C GLU A 464 50.19 54.03 -87.06
N THR A 465 50.29 52.71 -87.24
CA THR A 465 51.27 52.11 -88.16
C THR A 465 50.95 52.47 -89.61
N LEU A 466 49.66 52.43 -89.99
CA LEU A 466 49.21 52.84 -91.32
C LEU A 466 49.45 54.34 -91.58
N GLU A 467 49.23 55.18 -90.58
CA GLU A 467 49.51 56.62 -90.65
C GLU A 467 50.99 56.92 -90.83
N LYS A 468 51.87 56.25 -90.05
CA LYS A 468 53.33 56.34 -90.21
C LYS A 468 53.78 55.88 -91.58
N LEU A 469 53.21 54.77 -92.09
CA LEU A 469 53.51 54.26 -93.43
C LEU A 469 53.09 55.27 -94.51
N SER A 470 51.93 55.92 -94.36
CA SER A 470 51.47 56.97 -95.27
C SER A 470 52.43 58.17 -95.29
N ASN A 471 52.89 58.61 -94.12
CA ASN A 471 53.82 59.73 -94.01
C ASN A 471 55.20 59.41 -94.61
N GLU A 472 55.70 58.17 -94.44
CA GLU A 472 56.90 57.68 -95.12
C GLU A 472 56.74 57.66 -96.65
N VAL A 473 55.57 57.24 -97.15
CA VAL A 473 55.28 57.23 -98.60
C VAL A 473 55.21 58.66 -99.17
N ASP A 474 54.63 59.61 -98.44
CA ASP A 474 54.62 61.02 -98.85
C ASP A 474 56.02 61.66 -98.75
N GLY A 475 56.81 61.28 -97.74
CA GLY A 475 58.23 61.65 -97.63
C GLY A 475 59.05 61.13 -98.82
N PHE A 476 58.84 59.88 -99.21
CA PHE A 476 59.46 59.27 -100.38
C PHE A 476 59.06 59.99 -101.68
N ARG A 477 57.78 60.34 -101.84
CA ARG A 477 57.30 61.15 -102.99
C ARG A 477 57.99 62.51 -103.08
N SER A 478 58.15 63.19 -101.94
CA SER A 478 58.82 64.49 -101.88
C SER A 478 60.30 64.39 -102.23
N ALA A 479 61.00 63.36 -101.69
CA ALA A 479 62.39 63.09 -102.03
C ALA A 479 62.57 62.77 -103.53
N LEU A 480 61.66 62.00 -104.11
CA LEU A 480 61.67 61.67 -105.54
C LEU A 480 61.47 62.92 -106.41
N ALA A 481 60.58 63.83 -106.01
CA ALA A 481 60.35 65.10 -106.69
C ALA A 481 61.59 66.01 -106.63
N SER A 482 62.24 66.11 -105.46
CA SER A 482 63.51 66.84 -105.29
C SER A 482 64.61 66.28 -106.20
N TRP A 483 64.74 64.95 -106.25
CA TRP A 483 65.72 64.28 -107.11
C TRP A 483 65.48 64.56 -108.61
N PHE A 484 64.24 64.56 -109.08
CA PHE A 484 63.93 64.93 -110.46
C PHE A 484 64.30 66.38 -110.79
N VAL A 485 64.11 67.31 -109.84
CA VAL A 485 64.50 68.72 -110.01
C VAL A 485 66.02 68.86 -110.09
N GLU A 486 66.77 68.26 -109.16
CA GLU A 486 68.24 68.27 -109.18
C GLU A 486 68.81 67.60 -110.43
N TYR A 487 68.24 66.47 -110.84
CA TYR A 487 68.64 65.78 -112.06
C TYR A 487 68.40 66.65 -113.31
N SER A 488 67.24 67.30 -113.40
CA SER A 488 66.94 68.21 -114.53
C SER A 488 67.93 69.38 -114.61
N LYS A 489 68.32 69.95 -113.45
CA LYS A 489 69.26 71.06 -113.37
C LYS A 489 70.67 70.63 -113.81
N ALA A 490 71.13 69.47 -113.34
CA ALA A 490 72.43 68.92 -113.73
C ALA A 490 72.50 68.62 -115.23
N VAL A 491 71.43 68.03 -115.80
CA VAL A 491 71.34 67.77 -117.25
C VAL A 491 71.34 69.07 -118.05
N GLN A 492 70.67 70.12 -117.56
CA GLN A 492 70.61 71.41 -118.24
C GLN A 492 71.95 72.16 -118.20
N GLU A 493 72.66 72.15 -117.06
CA GLU A 493 74.02 72.68 -116.96
C GLU A 493 74.99 71.95 -117.89
N GLN A 494 74.93 70.60 -117.92
CA GLN A 494 75.76 69.80 -118.81
C GLN A 494 75.48 70.09 -120.30
N THR A 495 74.20 70.24 -120.65
CA THR A 495 73.78 70.56 -122.03
C THR A 495 74.29 71.94 -122.45
N ASN A 496 74.14 72.96 -121.59
CA ASN A 496 74.66 74.30 -121.85
C ASN A 496 76.19 74.32 -121.95
N ALA A 497 76.90 73.61 -121.08
CA ALA A 497 78.36 73.51 -121.14
C ALA A 497 78.84 72.87 -122.45
N ARG A 498 78.18 71.79 -122.91
CA ARG A 498 78.47 71.19 -124.23
C ARG A 498 78.14 72.13 -125.39
N MET A 499 77.04 72.88 -125.31
CA MET A 499 76.64 73.80 -126.37
C MET A 499 77.63 74.96 -126.54
N ASN A 500 78.16 75.49 -125.43
CA ASN A 500 79.20 76.51 -125.44
C ASN A 500 80.51 75.97 -126.02
N ALA A 501 80.95 74.77 -125.60
CA ALA A 501 82.14 74.13 -126.16
C ALA A 501 82.00 73.85 -127.67
N TRP A 502 80.80 73.47 -128.11
CA TRP A 502 80.51 73.27 -129.53
C TRP A 502 80.56 74.57 -130.33
N ASN A 503 80.01 75.66 -129.80
CA ASN A 503 80.12 76.99 -130.42
C ASN A 503 81.58 77.43 -130.55
N GLU A 504 82.39 77.24 -129.50
CA GLU A 504 83.79 77.65 -129.50
C GLU A 504 84.65 76.85 -130.50
N GLN A 505 84.46 75.54 -130.59
CA GLN A 505 85.09 74.73 -131.65
C GLN A 505 84.63 75.13 -133.05
N THR A 506 83.34 75.42 -133.23
CA THR A 506 82.81 75.84 -134.54
C THR A 506 83.37 77.20 -134.97
N HIS A 507 83.58 78.10 -134.01
CA HIS A 507 84.20 79.41 -134.25
C HIS A 507 85.70 79.30 -134.58
N ALA A 508 86.43 78.40 -133.89
CA ALA A 508 87.84 78.12 -134.18
C ALA A 508 88.02 77.48 -135.57
N TYR A 509 87.14 76.55 -135.93
CA TYR A 509 87.15 75.89 -137.25
C TYR A 509 86.85 76.89 -138.39
N THR A 510 85.84 77.74 -138.23
CA THR A 510 85.51 78.77 -139.24
C THR A 510 86.61 79.83 -139.37
N SER A 511 87.28 80.22 -138.29
CA SER A 511 88.43 81.14 -138.35
C SER A 511 89.64 80.52 -139.06
N SER A 512 89.96 79.26 -138.77
CA SER A 512 91.07 78.54 -139.43
C SER A 512 90.81 78.33 -140.93
N MET A 513 89.54 78.10 -141.30
CA MET A 513 89.12 77.97 -142.70
C MET A 513 89.16 79.31 -143.46
N LEU A 514 88.89 80.43 -142.77
CA LEU A 514 89.03 81.78 -143.32
C LEU A 514 90.51 82.16 -143.55
N ASP A 515 91.41 81.79 -142.64
CA ASP A 515 92.85 82.03 -142.79
C ASP A 515 93.46 81.16 -143.90
N ALA A 516 92.99 79.90 -144.05
CA ALA A 516 93.35 79.05 -145.18
C ALA A 516 92.89 79.62 -146.53
N ALA A 517 91.69 80.20 -146.59
CA ALA A 517 91.17 80.86 -147.80
C ALA A 517 91.96 82.13 -148.15
N ARG A 518 92.41 82.91 -147.14
CA ARG A 518 93.28 84.09 -147.34
C ARG A 518 94.69 83.70 -147.79
N ALA A 519 95.25 82.61 -147.26
CA ALA A 519 96.54 82.08 -147.71
C ALA A 519 96.49 81.54 -149.15
N LEU A 520 95.38 80.90 -149.55
CA LEU A 520 95.14 80.51 -150.94
C LEU A 520 94.98 81.71 -151.88
N SER A 521 94.32 82.78 -151.43
CA SER A 521 94.19 84.03 -152.21
C SER A 521 95.54 84.71 -152.43
N ALA A 522 96.42 84.76 -151.42
CA ALA A 522 97.76 85.34 -151.53
C ALA A 522 98.69 84.51 -152.43
N ALA A 523 98.59 83.17 -152.39
CA ALA A 523 99.34 82.29 -153.28
C ALA A 523 98.89 82.37 -154.75
N VAL A 524 97.62 82.68 -155.01
CA VAL A 524 97.11 82.93 -156.37
C VAL A 524 97.60 84.28 -156.91
N GLU A 525 97.70 85.30 -156.06
CA GLU A 525 98.21 86.64 -156.42
C GLU A 525 99.73 86.60 -156.72
N GLU A 526 100.50 85.79 -155.99
CA GLU A 526 101.93 85.58 -156.24
C GLU A 526 102.22 84.79 -157.53
N ILE A 527 101.30 83.91 -157.95
CA ILE A 527 101.37 83.20 -159.24
C ILE A 527 101.03 84.14 -160.41
N ASP A 528 100.09 85.06 -160.24
CA ASP A 528 99.70 86.05 -161.26
C ASP A 528 100.83 87.08 -161.51
N ASP A 529 101.51 87.51 -160.43
CA ASP A 529 102.65 88.43 -160.51
C ASP A 529 103.91 87.77 -161.12
N ALA A 530 104.08 86.45 -160.92
CA ALA A 530 105.12 85.65 -161.56
C ALA A 530 104.85 85.33 -163.05
N LEU A 531 103.58 85.24 -163.47
CA LEU A 531 103.18 85.08 -164.87
C LEU A 531 103.32 86.39 -165.66
N SER A 532 103.04 87.53 -165.03
CA SER A 532 103.18 88.87 -165.61
C SER A 532 104.63 89.19 -165.97
N ARG A 533 105.60 88.89 -165.09
CA ARG A 533 107.04 89.07 -165.36
C ARG A 533 107.60 88.15 -166.45
N ARG A 534 106.86 87.10 -166.81
CA ARG A 534 107.24 86.16 -167.88
C ARG A 534 106.70 86.58 -169.26
N ALA A 535 105.69 87.45 -169.32
CA ALA A 535 105.18 88.02 -170.57
C ALA A 535 106.09 89.14 -171.11
N ASP A 536 106.73 89.92 -170.23
CA ASP A 536 107.68 90.97 -170.63
C ASP A 536 109.01 90.44 -171.22
N GLN A 537 109.26 89.13 -171.14
CA GLN A 537 110.42 88.49 -171.78
C GLN A 537 110.15 87.86 -173.15
N LYS A 538 108.92 87.95 -173.71
CA LYS A 538 108.57 87.25 -174.97
C LYS A 538 107.96 88.08 -176.11
N ALA A 539 107.95 89.42 -176.03
CA ALA A 539 107.56 90.30 -177.13
C ALA A 539 108.66 91.32 -177.49
N ALA A 540 109.90 90.84 -177.53
CA ALA A 540 110.94 91.31 -178.44
C ALA A 540 111.19 90.21 -179.50
N ALA A 541 110.13 89.91 -180.25
CA ALA A 541 110.13 89.28 -181.57
C ALA A 541 108.80 89.63 -182.26
#